data_AF-A0AAN6EHA4-F1
#
_entry.id   AF-A0AAN6EHA4-F1
#
_cell.length_a   1.000
_cell.length_b   1.000
_cell.length_c   1.000
_cell.angle_alpha   90.00
_cell.angle_beta   90.00
_cell.angle_gamma   90.00
#
_symmetry.space_group_name_H-M   'P 1'
#
loop_
_entity.id
_entity.type
_entity.pdbx_description
1 polymer ?
#
loop_
_entity_poly.entity_id
_entity_poly.type
_entity_poly.pdbx_seq_one_letter_code
_entity_poly.pdbx_strand_id
1 'polypeptide(L)'
;MVGTVSCARILQATSRARLSTFSLKRSSQLARRFSSTRSSNDIALGQQLHGFLVEDIQSVSELKLKAIRLRHERTGMEWLHIDRDDANNVFSIGFNTSVSDSTGVPHILEHTTL
;
A
#
# COMPACT_ATOMS: atom_id res chain seq x y z
N MET A 1 41.52 -45.08 7.29
CA MET A 1 41.22 -43.86 6.50
C MET A 1 42.10 -42.77 7.06
N VAL A 2 43.01 -42.27 6.22
CA VAL A 2 44.18 -41.45 6.54
C VAL A 2 43.82 -39.97 6.34
N GLY A 3 44.42 -39.05 7.10
CA GLY A 3 44.47 -37.61 6.76
C GLY A 3 43.83 -36.68 7.80
N THR A 4 44.52 -36.22 8.86
CA THR A 4 45.49 -35.09 8.96
C THR A 4 44.87 -33.72 9.24
N VAL A 5 45.14 -33.25 10.46
CA VAL A 5 45.45 -31.88 10.93
C VAL A 5 45.77 -30.83 9.86
N SER A 6 45.33 -29.57 10.06
CA SER A 6 46.28 -28.45 10.18
C SER A 6 45.60 -27.14 10.63
N CYS A 7 46.19 -26.56 11.67
CA CYS A 7 45.97 -25.22 12.19
C CYS A 7 46.93 -24.26 11.49
N ALA A 8 46.48 -23.08 11.06
CA ALA A 8 47.37 -22.00 10.62
C ALA A 8 46.78 -20.61 10.90
N ARG A 9 47.23 -20.04 12.03
CA ARG A 9 47.68 -18.63 12.18
C ARG A 9 48.62 -18.28 10.99
N ILE A 10 48.80 -17.04 10.47
CA ILE A 10 49.12 -15.77 11.12
C ILE A 10 49.41 -14.68 10.04
N LEU A 11 49.27 -13.41 10.44
CA LEU A 11 49.98 -12.15 10.06
C LEU A 11 49.74 -11.37 8.75
N GLN A 12 49.42 -10.09 9.01
CA GLN A 12 49.99 -8.84 8.49
C GLN A 12 49.71 -8.38 7.06
N ALA A 13 49.10 -7.20 6.96
CA ALA A 13 49.63 -6.13 6.11
C ALA A 13 49.18 -4.74 6.61
N THR A 14 50.16 -3.86 6.71
CA THR A 14 50.11 -2.44 7.04
C THR A 14 49.49 -1.60 5.92
N SER A 15 48.79 -0.50 6.24
CA SER A 15 48.85 0.74 5.44
C SER A 15 48.15 1.91 6.12
N ARG A 16 48.90 2.99 6.31
CA ARG A 16 48.46 4.31 6.76
C ARG A 16 47.92 5.07 5.55
N ALA A 17 46.70 5.58 5.60
CA ALA A 17 46.31 6.74 4.80
C ALA A 17 45.21 7.55 5.49
N ARG A 18 45.57 8.77 5.89
CA ARG A 18 44.65 9.88 6.12
C ARG A 18 43.97 10.23 4.79
N LEU A 19 42.70 10.61 4.84
CA LEU A 19 42.24 11.95 4.47
C LEU A 19 40.71 12.00 4.60
N SER A 20 40.27 12.97 5.40
CA SER A 20 38.90 13.40 5.53
C SER A 20 38.39 13.95 4.21
N THR A 21 37.36 13.33 3.65
CA THR A 21 36.41 14.01 2.77
C THR A 21 35.02 13.76 3.33
N PHE A 22 34.45 14.82 3.90
CA PHE A 22 33.09 14.88 4.38
C PHE A 22 32.18 14.71 3.15
N SER A 23 31.78 13.48 2.86
CA SER A 23 30.76 13.22 1.86
C SER A 23 29.42 13.68 2.45
N LEU A 24 28.96 14.84 1.98
CA LEU A 24 27.59 15.30 2.18
C LEU A 24 26.67 14.24 1.57
N LYS A 25 26.24 13.28 2.40
CA LYS A 25 25.07 12.46 2.10
C LYS A 25 23.90 13.43 2.02
N ARG A 26 23.58 13.86 0.80
CA ARG A 26 22.34 14.55 0.49
C ARG A 26 21.24 13.54 0.81
N SER A 27 20.76 13.59 2.04
CA SER A 27 19.58 12.86 2.48
C SER A 27 18.45 13.34 1.58
N SER A 28 18.14 12.57 0.54
CA SER A 28 16.85 12.64 -0.13
C SER A 28 15.85 12.27 0.94
N GLN A 29 15.40 13.30 1.66
CA GLN A 29 14.34 13.19 2.64
C GLN A 29 13.14 12.58 1.92
N LEU A 30 12.94 11.29 2.21
CA LEU A 30 11.65 10.73 2.54
C LEU A 30 10.54 11.12 1.56
N ALA A 31 10.57 10.49 0.38
CA ALA A 31 9.28 10.16 -0.24
C ALA A 31 8.53 9.32 0.81
N ARG A 32 7.50 9.91 1.45
CA ARG A 32 6.51 9.19 2.24
C ARG A 32 5.91 8.14 1.30
N ARG A 33 6.51 6.96 1.24
CA ARG A 33 5.88 5.79 0.63
C ARG A 33 4.67 5.50 1.50
N PHE A 34 3.49 5.93 1.05
CA PHE A 34 2.23 5.34 1.49
C PHE A 34 2.26 3.89 1.04
N SER A 35 2.99 3.06 1.77
CA SER A 35 3.08 1.62 1.56
C SER A 35 2.53 0.98 2.82
N SER A 36 1.21 0.86 2.86
CA SER A 36 0.56 -0.15 3.67
C SER A 36 0.13 -1.29 2.75
N THR A 37 1.07 -1.87 1.99
CA THR A 37 0.80 -3.16 1.34
C THR A 37 0.87 -4.23 2.42
N ARG A 38 -0.18 -4.31 3.25
CA ARG A 38 -0.56 -5.64 3.75
C ARG A 38 -1.02 -6.39 2.51
N SER A 39 -0.45 -7.57 2.27
CA SER A 39 -0.81 -8.34 1.08
C SER A 39 -2.32 -8.55 1.09
N SER A 40 -3.02 -8.18 0.03
CA SER A 40 -4.46 -8.43 -0.14
C SER A 40 -4.82 -9.93 -0.11
N ASN A 41 -3.82 -10.82 0.04
CA ASN A 41 -3.99 -12.23 0.33
C ASN A 41 -4.33 -12.51 1.80
N ASP A 42 -4.10 -11.58 2.71
CA ASP A 42 -4.40 -11.72 4.14
C ASP A 42 -5.85 -11.37 4.49
N ILE A 43 -6.64 -10.93 3.50
CA ILE A 43 -8.04 -10.54 3.68
C ILE A 43 -8.93 -11.77 3.47
N ALA A 44 -9.71 -12.13 4.49
CA ALA A 44 -10.62 -13.26 4.46
C ALA A 44 -12.08 -12.81 4.50
N LEU A 45 -12.97 -13.62 3.90
CA LEU A 45 -14.43 -13.41 4.01
C LEU A 45 -14.86 -13.41 5.49
N GLY A 46 -15.74 -12.49 5.85
CA GLY A 46 -16.23 -12.33 7.23
C GLY A 46 -15.25 -11.65 8.19
N GLN A 47 -14.06 -11.25 7.74
CA GLN A 47 -13.11 -10.52 8.58
C GLN A 47 -13.61 -9.11 8.89
N GLN A 48 -13.44 -8.67 10.14
CA GLN A 48 -13.66 -7.29 10.54
C GLN A 48 -12.36 -6.47 10.45
N LEU A 49 -12.41 -5.34 9.76
CA LEU A 49 -11.30 -4.43 9.51
C LEU A 49 -11.74 -3.00 9.80
N HIS A 50 -11.29 -2.41 10.90
CA HIS A 50 -11.55 -1.00 11.23
C HIS A 50 -13.05 -0.58 11.15
N GLY A 51 -13.96 -1.46 11.56
CA GLY A 51 -15.42 -1.24 11.49
C GLY A 51 -16.07 -1.63 10.16
N PHE A 52 -15.32 -2.24 9.25
CA PHE A 52 -15.83 -2.84 8.02
C PHE A 52 -15.88 -4.36 8.13
N LEU A 53 -16.94 -4.96 7.60
CA LEU A 53 -17.07 -6.39 7.37
C LEU A 53 -16.73 -6.70 5.92
N VAL A 54 -15.87 -7.70 5.70
CA VAL A 54 -15.60 -8.23 4.35
C VAL A 54 -16.76 -9.15 3.94
N GLU A 55 -17.56 -8.70 2.97
CA GLU A 55 -18.75 -9.43 2.52
C GLU A 55 -18.46 -10.32 1.31
N ASP A 56 -17.55 -9.90 0.44
CA ASP A 56 -17.26 -10.62 -0.80
C ASP A 56 -15.81 -10.40 -1.28
N ILE A 57 -15.24 -11.43 -1.92
CA ILE A 57 -13.90 -11.42 -2.50
C ILE A 57 -14.00 -12.13 -3.85
N GLN A 58 -13.77 -11.40 -4.92
CA GLN A 58 -13.83 -11.92 -6.28
C GLN A 58 -12.52 -11.64 -7.03
N SER A 59 -11.93 -12.69 -7.60
CA SER A 59 -10.80 -12.55 -8.54
C SER A 59 -11.34 -12.33 -9.95
N VAL A 60 -10.85 -11.32 -10.66
CA VAL A 60 -11.22 -11.02 -12.06
C VAL A 60 -9.98 -11.14 -12.93
N SER A 61 -9.81 -12.31 -13.54
CA SER A 61 -8.61 -12.69 -14.31
C SER A 61 -8.36 -11.80 -15.52
N GLU A 62 -9.42 -11.41 -16.22
CA GLU A 62 -9.43 -10.61 -17.43
C GLU A 62 -8.83 -9.22 -17.18
N LEU A 63 -9.04 -8.71 -15.97
CA LEU A 63 -8.52 -7.42 -15.53
C LEU A 63 -7.29 -7.56 -14.62
N LYS A 64 -6.82 -8.79 -14.33
CA LYS A 64 -5.70 -9.09 -13.43
C LYS A 64 -5.81 -8.36 -12.08
N LEU A 65 -7.00 -8.38 -11.49
CA LEU A 65 -7.28 -7.71 -10.23
C LEU A 65 -8.09 -8.60 -9.29
N LYS A 66 -8.10 -8.23 -8.01
CA LYS A 66 -8.97 -8.80 -6.98
C LYS A 66 -9.89 -7.71 -6.45
N ALA A 67 -11.19 -7.92 -6.57
CA ALA A 67 -12.21 -7.05 -6.03
C ALA A 67 -12.62 -7.55 -4.64
N ILE A 68 -12.60 -6.66 -3.65
CA ILE A 68 -12.99 -6.95 -2.27
C ILE A 68 -14.10 -5.98 -1.90
N ARG A 69 -15.29 -6.52 -1.59
CA ARG A 69 -16.45 -5.75 -1.18
C ARG A 69 -16.56 -5.76 0.33
N LEU A 70 -16.59 -4.57 0.92
CA LEU A 70 -16.73 -4.38 2.35
C LEU A 70 -17.96 -3.53 2.67
N ARG A 71 -18.54 -3.75 3.84
CA ARG A 71 -19.63 -2.92 4.39
C ARG A 71 -19.23 -2.36 5.74
N HIS A 72 -19.36 -1.06 5.93
CA HIS A 72 -19.15 -0.44 7.23
C HIS A 72 -20.32 -0.75 8.16
N GLU A 73 -20.06 -1.40 9.30
CA GLU A 73 -21.10 -1.96 10.17
C GLU A 73 -22.02 -0.88 10.76
N ARG A 74 -21.47 0.29 11.08
CA ARG A 74 -22.24 1.36 11.75
C ARG A 74 -23.07 2.20 10.79
N THR A 75 -22.58 2.46 9.57
CA THR A 75 -23.28 3.37 8.62
C THR A 75 -23.90 2.63 7.44
N GLY A 76 -23.58 1.36 7.25
CA GLY A 76 -23.99 0.59 6.07
C GLY A 76 -23.28 0.99 4.77
N MET A 77 -22.32 1.93 4.83
CA MET A 77 -21.57 2.39 3.65
C MET A 77 -20.88 1.22 2.97
N GLU A 78 -21.05 1.14 1.66
CA GLU A 78 -20.39 0.14 0.83
C GLU A 78 -19.02 0.64 0.38
N TRP A 79 -18.05 -0.27 0.40
CA TRP A 79 -16.69 -0.01 -0.03
C TRP A 79 -16.25 -1.10 -1.00
N LEU A 80 -15.68 -0.70 -2.13
CA LEU A 80 -15.08 -1.60 -3.10
C LEU A 80 -13.59 -1.33 -3.17
N HIS A 81 -12.78 -2.27 -2.69
CA HIS A 81 -11.34 -2.23 -2.83
C HIS A 81 -10.93 -3.04 -4.05
N ILE A 82 -10.13 -2.42 -4.92
CA ILE A 82 -9.57 -3.07 -6.10
C ILE A 82 -8.07 -3.22 -5.86
N ASP A 83 -7.65 -4.47 -5.67
CA ASP A 83 -6.25 -4.85 -5.52
C ASP A 83 -5.67 -5.23 -6.88
N ARG A 84 -4.64 -4.50 -7.29
CA ARG A 84 -3.92 -4.68 -8.55
C ARG A 84 -2.47 -4.25 -8.36
N ASP A 85 -1.56 -4.90 -9.08
CA ASP A 85 -0.16 -4.48 -9.17
C ASP A 85 -0.03 -3.24 -10.09
N ASP A 86 -0.46 -2.09 -9.58
CA ASP A 86 -0.32 -0.77 -10.21
C ASP A 86 0.15 0.25 -9.16
N ALA A 87 1.15 1.07 -9.52
CA ALA A 87 1.67 2.11 -8.64
C ALA A 87 0.74 3.32 -8.54
N ASN A 88 -0.13 3.54 -9.54
CA ASN A 88 -1.06 4.66 -9.58
C ASN A 88 -2.34 4.32 -8.82
N ASN A 89 -2.35 4.66 -7.53
CA ASN A 89 -3.49 4.42 -6.67
C ASN A 89 -4.55 5.51 -6.84
N VAL A 90 -5.81 5.12 -6.91
CA VAL A 90 -6.96 6.04 -7.02
C VAL A 90 -7.93 5.77 -5.89
N PHE A 91 -8.48 6.84 -5.34
CA PHE A 91 -9.59 6.80 -4.40
C PHE A 91 -10.75 7.63 -4.95
N SER A 92 -11.97 7.12 -4.81
CA SER A 92 -13.19 7.81 -5.22
C SER A 92 -14.32 7.52 -4.24
N ILE A 93 -15.22 8.48 -4.09
CA ILE A 93 -16.46 8.37 -3.33
C ILE A 93 -17.60 8.87 -4.20
N GLY A 94 -18.71 8.11 -4.23
CA GLY A 94 -19.92 8.48 -4.95
C GLY A 94 -21.08 8.62 -3.98
N PHE A 95 -21.88 9.66 -4.18
CA PHE A 95 -23.16 9.86 -3.49
C PHE A 95 -24.29 9.71 -4.49
N ASN A 96 -25.42 9.11 -4.09
CA ASN A 96 -26.61 9.09 -4.93
C ASN A 96 -27.27 10.48 -4.89
N THR A 97 -27.15 11.23 -5.98
CA THR A 97 -27.67 12.60 -6.12
C THR A 97 -28.83 12.67 -7.11
N SER A 98 -29.74 11.70 -7.07
CA SER A 98 -30.96 11.71 -7.90
C SER A 98 -31.73 13.03 -7.71
N VAL A 99 -32.00 13.75 -8.81
CA VAL A 99 -32.65 15.07 -8.79
C VAL A 99 -34.12 14.99 -9.17
N SER A 100 -34.95 15.81 -8.51
CA SER A 100 -36.37 15.99 -8.83
C SER A 100 -36.64 17.23 -9.70
N ASP A 101 -35.66 18.10 -9.89
CA ASP A 101 -35.78 19.35 -10.64
C ASP A 101 -34.47 19.74 -11.36
N SER A 102 -34.55 20.81 -12.16
CA SER A 102 -33.44 21.32 -12.99
C SER A 102 -32.66 22.46 -12.33
N THR A 103 -32.70 22.61 -11.00
CA THR A 103 -32.02 23.72 -10.30
C THR A 103 -30.49 23.57 -10.27
N GLY A 104 -29.97 22.38 -10.53
CA GLY A 104 -28.53 22.10 -10.54
C GLY A 104 -27.90 22.00 -9.15
N VAL A 105 -28.70 21.81 -8.09
CA VAL A 105 -28.19 21.75 -6.71
C VAL A 105 -27.02 20.77 -6.51
N PRO A 106 -27.04 19.52 -7.01
CA PRO A 106 -25.89 18.62 -6.85
C PRO A 106 -24.60 19.15 -7.49
N HIS A 107 -24.70 19.81 -8.65
CA HIS A 107 -23.57 20.44 -9.31
C HIS A 107 -23.01 21.57 -8.44
N ILE A 108 -23.87 22.44 -7.91
CA ILE A 108 -23.45 23.52 -7.01
C ILE A 108 -22.77 22.96 -5.76
N LEU A 109 -23.31 21.87 -5.18
CA LEU A 109 -22.74 21.22 -4.01
C LEU A 109 -21.33 20.68 -4.29
N GLU A 110 -21.10 20.04 -5.44
CA GLU A 110 -19.77 19.56 -5.83
C GLU A 110 -18.72 20.69 -5.78
N HIS A 111 -19.04 21.85 -6.37
CA HIS A 111 -18.16 23.02 -6.38
C HIS A 111 -17.98 23.72 -5.03
N THR A 112 -18.90 23.52 -4.09
CA THR A 112 -18.84 24.19 -2.78
C THR A 112 -18.06 23.36 -1.75
N THR A 113 -17.98 22.05 -1.96
CA THR A 113 -17.33 21.11 -1.01
C THR A 113 -15.82 20.95 -1.19
N LEU A 114 -15.26 21.45 -2.30
CA LEU A 114 -13.85 21.34 -2.69
C LEU A 114 -13.17 22.72 -2.73
#